data_AF-A0A060BYL0-F1
#
_entry.id   AF-A0A060BYL0-F1
#
_cell.length_a   1.000
_cell.length_b   1.000
_cell.length_c   1.000
_cell.angle_alpha   90.00
_cell.angle_beta   90.00
_cell.angle_gamma   90.00
#
_symmetry.space_group_name_H-M   'P 1'
#
loop_
_entity.id
_entity.type
_entity.pdbx_description
1 polymer ?
#
loop_
_entity_poly.entity_id
_entity_poly.type
_entity_poly.pdbx_seq_one_letter_code
_entity_poly.pdbx_strand_id
1 'polypeptide(L)'
;MHWGHAVSADLIHWEEKETALFPDETGTMYSGSAVVDKENRMGLKSGRDDPIVLFYTAAGGTSKMSRGHAYTQCVAFSSDGGKTFQK
;
A
#
# COMPACT_ATOMS: atom_id res chain seq x y z
N MET A 1 10.36 -8.09 2.96
CA MET A 1 9.09 -7.78 3.64
C MET A 1 8.18 -7.09 2.65
N HIS A 2 6.96 -7.60 2.47
CA HIS A 2 5.93 -7.07 1.59
C HIS A 2 4.66 -6.82 2.43
N TRP A 3 3.69 -6.08 1.89
CA TRP A 3 2.35 -6.00 2.50
C TRP A 3 1.47 -7.09 1.92
N GLY A 4 1.13 -8.10 2.74
CA GLY A 4 0.07 -9.04 2.44
C GLY A 4 -1.30 -8.37 2.53
N HIS A 5 -2.34 -9.04 2.03
CA HIS A 5 -3.69 -8.48 2.02
C HIS A 5 -4.72 -9.60 2.19
N ALA A 6 -5.66 -9.38 3.11
CA ALA A 6 -6.83 -10.22 3.29
C ALA A 6 -8.02 -9.32 3.64
N VAL A 7 -9.22 -9.73 3.25
CA VAL A 7 -10.46 -8.99 3.50
C VAL A 7 -11.48 -9.88 4.20
N SER A 8 -12.37 -9.26 4.97
CA SER A 8 -13.47 -9.93 5.64
C SER A 8 -14.65 -8.98 5.78
N ALA A 9 -15.87 -9.52 5.68
CA ALA A 9 -17.10 -8.76 5.94
C ALA A 9 -17.51 -8.78 7.43
N ASP A 10 -16.95 -9.70 8.22
CA ASP A 10 -17.34 -9.94 9.61
C ASP A 10 -16.16 -9.96 10.59
N LEU A 11 -14.94 -9.71 10.10
CA LEU A 11 -13.67 -9.74 10.83
C LEU A 11 -13.28 -11.13 11.38
N ILE A 12 -13.97 -12.19 10.95
CA ILE A 12 -13.75 -13.57 11.42
C ILE A 12 -13.35 -14.46 10.24
N HIS A 13 -14.10 -14.44 9.15
CA HIS A 13 -13.85 -15.24 7.96
C HIS A 13 -13.08 -14.40 6.93
N TRP A 14 -11.82 -14.75 6.72
CA TRP A 14 -10.90 -13.99 5.89
C TRP A 14 -10.68 -14.66 4.53
N GLU A 15 -10.74 -13.86 3.47
CA GLU A 15 -10.32 -14.25 2.13
C GLU A 15 -8.95 -13.61 1.84
N GLU A 16 -7.94 -14.45 1.59
CA GLU A 16 -6.63 -14.00 1.15
C GLU A 16 -6.72 -13.39 -0.25
N LYS A 17 -6.03 -12.25 -0.44
CA LYS A 17 -5.93 -11.54 -1.72
C LYS A 17 -4.47 -11.53 -2.18
N GLU A 18 -4.26 -11.07 -3.40
CA GLU A 18 -2.90 -10.85 -3.91
C GLU A 18 -2.13 -9.87 -3.02
N THR A 19 -0.79 -10.02 -3.00
CA THR A 19 0.11 -9.13 -2.27
C THR A 19 -0.09 -7.68 -2.72
N ALA A 20 -0.32 -6.78 -1.77
CA ALA A 20 -0.62 -5.38 -2.06
C ALA A 20 0.62 -4.59 -2.49
N LEU A 21 1.75 -4.75 -1.79
CA LEU A 21 2.99 -4.01 -2.08
C LEU A 21 4.21 -4.93 -1.98
N PHE A 22 4.93 -5.07 -3.09
CA PHE A 22 6.24 -5.73 -3.14
C PHE A 22 7.38 -4.74 -2.85
N PRO A 23 8.54 -5.18 -2.32
CA PRO A 23 9.75 -4.37 -2.25
C PRO A 23 10.17 -3.80 -3.61
N ASP A 24 10.83 -2.65 -3.61
CA ASP A 24 11.49 -2.06 -4.77
C ASP A 24 12.81 -1.38 -4.36
N GLU A 25 13.40 -0.60 -5.26
CA GLU A 25 14.66 0.14 -5.05
C GLU A 25 14.64 1.05 -3.82
N THR A 26 13.46 1.52 -3.39
CA THR A 26 13.32 2.37 -2.19
C THR A 26 13.48 1.58 -0.89
N GLY A 27 13.19 0.28 -0.89
CA GLY A 27 13.30 -0.56 0.30
C GLY A 27 12.29 -1.69 0.38
N THR A 28 12.33 -2.41 1.50
CA THR A 28 11.25 -3.33 1.87
C THR A 28 10.07 -2.58 2.47
N MET A 29 8.87 -3.09 2.28
CA MET A 29 7.62 -2.43 2.70
C MET A 29 7.38 -2.68 4.20
N TYR A 30 7.84 -1.76 5.04
CA TYR A 30 7.59 -1.81 6.49
C TYR A 30 6.18 -1.29 6.81
N SER A 31 5.79 -1.35 8.09
CA SER A 31 4.47 -0.97 8.58
C SER A 31 4.03 0.44 8.18
N GLY A 32 2.73 0.68 8.33
CA GLY A 32 2.09 1.92 7.95
C GLY A 32 0.59 1.89 8.23
N SER A 33 -0.17 2.70 7.50
CA SER A 33 -1.61 2.91 7.67
C SER A 33 -2.32 3.12 6.34
N ALA A 34 -3.65 3.08 6.35
CA ALA A 34 -4.48 3.35 5.17
C ALA A 34 -5.63 4.31 5.51
N VAL A 35 -6.04 5.12 4.54
CA VAL A 35 -7.23 5.99 4.63
C VAL A 35 -8.04 5.90 3.34
N VAL A 36 -9.35 6.17 3.42
CA VAL A 36 -10.20 6.33 2.24
C VAL A 36 -10.34 7.83 1.94
N ASP A 37 -9.88 8.27 0.77
CA ASP A 37 -9.97 9.66 0.31
C ASP A 37 -11.33 9.94 -0.35
N LYS A 38 -12.38 9.96 0.48
CA LYS A 38 -13.78 10.13 0.03
C LYS A 38 -14.05 11.44 -0.72
N GLU A 39 -13.31 12.48 -0.38
CA GLU A 39 -13.45 13.80 -1.00
C GLU A 39 -12.56 13.96 -2.24
N ASN A 40 -11.81 12.91 -2.62
CA ASN A 40 -10.83 12.93 -3.71
C ASN A 40 -9.86 14.11 -3.62
N ARG A 41 -9.41 14.45 -2.40
CA ARG A 41 -8.48 15.56 -2.18
C ARG A 41 -7.13 15.34 -2.85
N MET A 42 -6.75 14.08 -3.07
CA MET A 42 -5.52 13.71 -3.75
C MET A 42 -5.67 13.67 -5.28
N GLY A 43 -6.90 13.78 -5.83
CA GLY A 43 -7.15 13.72 -7.27
C GLY A 43 -6.91 12.35 -7.90
N LEU A 44 -6.87 11.27 -7.12
CA LEU A 44 -6.51 9.91 -7.54
C LEU A 44 -7.70 9.07 -8.02
N LYS A 45 -8.93 9.58 -7.93
CA LYS A 45 -10.13 8.85 -8.35
C LYS A 45 -10.21 8.71 -9.87
N SER A 46 -10.29 7.47 -10.35
CA SER A 46 -10.39 7.13 -11.79
C SER A 46 -11.63 6.28 -12.13
N GLY A 47 -12.50 6.00 -11.16
CA GLY A 47 -13.68 5.16 -11.33
C GLY A 47 -14.76 5.43 -10.28
N ARG A 48 -15.59 4.41 -10.02
CA ARG A 48 -16.70 4.54 -9.06
C ARG A 48 -16.23 4.56 -7.60
N ASP A 49 -15.20 3.78 -7.30
CA ASP A 49 -14.72 3.55 -5.94
C ASP A 49 -13.91 4.76 -5.45
N ASP A 50 -14.06 5.10 -4.16
CA ASP A 50 -13.24 6.14 -3.54
C ASP A 50 -11.79 5.62 -3.37
N PRO A 51 -10.76 6.45 -3.62
CA PRO A 51 -9.39 6.00 -3.51
C PRO A 51 -9.04 5.55 -2.09
N ILE A 52 -8.35 4.41 -1.98
CA ILE A 52 -7.69 3.99 -0.74
C ILE A 52 -6.23 4.41 -0.86
N VAL A 53 -5.75 5.20 0.10
CA VAL A 53 -4.37 5.70 0.14
C VAL A 53 -3.64 4.99 1.27
N LEU A 54 -2.56 4.29 0.92
CA LEU A 54 -1.64 3.64 1.84
C LEU A 54 -0.47 4.57 2.12
N PHE A 55 -0.11 4.70 3.39
CA PHE A 55 1.11 5.36 3.84
C PHE A 55 1.98 4.29 4.47
N TYR A 56 3.22 4.15 4.03
CA TYR A 56 4.12 3.09 4.50
C TYR A 56 5.55 3.59 4.61
N THR A 57 6.34 2.91 5.43
CA THR A 57 7.79 3.14 5.49
C THR A 57 8.49 2.24 4.48
N ALA A 58 9.14 2.81 3.48
CA ALA A 58 10.15 2.11 2.69
C ALA A 58 11.44 2.04 3.50
N ALA A 59 11.81 0.84 3.96
CA ALA A 59 13.01 0.64 4.77
C ALA A 59 14.25 0.53 3.87
N GLY A 60 14.77 1.68 3.42
CA GLY A 60 16.00 1.77 2.64
C GLY A 60 17.22 1.20 3.38
N GLY A 61 18.20 0.72 2.63
CA GLY A 61 19.44 0.16 3.17
C GLY A 61 19.32 -1.23 3.79
N THR A 62 18.10 -1.74 4.00
CA THR A 62 17.85 -3.06 4.60
C THR A 62 17.91 -4.24 3.63
N SER A 63 18.11 -3.96 2.34
CA SER A 63 18.25 -4.97 1.30
C SER A 63 19.40 -4.63 0.35
N LYS A 64 19.85 -5.61 -0.45
CA LYS A 64 20.84 -5.34 -1.51
C LYS A 64 20.31 -4.35 -2.55
N MET A 65 19.02 -4.42 -2.86
CA MET A 65 18.35 -3.59 -3.89
C MET A 65 18.20 -2.12 -3.46
N SER A 66 18.10 -1.87 -2.15
CA SER A 66 17.92 -0.52 -1.58
C SER A 66 19.16 0.03 -0.89
N ARG A 67 20.36 -0.49 -1.21
CA ARG A 67 21.61 -0.06 -0.55
C ARG A 67 21.82 1.45 -0.75
N GLY A 68 22.10 2.16 0.34
CA GLY A 68 22.32 3.61 0.33
C GLY A 68 21.04 4.45 0.40
N HIS A 69 19.85 3.84 0.34
CA HIS A 69 18.60 4.53 0.60
C HIS A 69 18.32 4.62 2.11
N ALA A 70 17.70 5.73 2.52
CA ALA A 70 17.23 5.93 3.89
C ALA A 70 15.82 5.36 4.09
N TYR A 71 15.39 5.30 5.35
CA TYR A 71 14.00 5.04 5.68
C TYR A 71 13.15 6.22 5.22
N THR A 72 12.17 5.98 4.35
CA THR A 72 11.36 7.04 3.72
C THR A 72 9.88 6.75 3.89
N GLN A 73 9.07 7.78 4.16
CA GLN A 73 7.62 7.64 4.12
C GLN A 73 7.15 7.77 2.68
N CYS A 74 6.45 6.75 2.21
CA CYS A 74 5.97 6.64 0.85
C CYS A 74 4.45 6.48 0.85
N VAL A 75 3.86 6.77 -0.31
CA VAL A 75 2.42 6.61 -0.55
C VAL A 75 2.23 5.57 -1.64
N ALA A 76 1.15 4.81 -1.55
CA ALA A 76 0.59 4.03 -2.65
C ALA A 76 -0.93 4.21 -2.62
N PHE A 77 -1.63 3.93 -3.71
CA PHE A 77 -3.08 4.09 -3.76
C PHE A 77 -3.76 3.01 -4.58
N SER A 78 -5.04 2.77 -4.28
CA SER A 78 -5.95 1.96 -5.07
C SER A 78 -7.13 2.81 -5.48
N SER A 79 -7.58 2.66 -6.73
CA SER A 79 -8.79 3.26 -7.27
C SER A 79 -9.83 2.23 -7.71
N ASP A 80 -9.67 0.95 -7.31
CA ASP A 80 -10.48 -0.20 -7.72
C ASP A 80 -11.08 -0.98 -6.54
N GLY A 81 -11.25 -0.29 -5.40
CA GLY A 81 -11.80 -0.86 -4.17
C GLY A 81 -10.78 -1.69 -3.38
N GLY A 82 -9.49 -1.41 -3.51
CA GLY A 82 -8.43 -2.07 -2.76
C GLY A 82 -7.95 -3.39 -3.39
N LYS A 83 -8.27 -3.66 -4.66
CA LYS A 83 -7.86 -4.91 -5.32
C LYS A 83 -6.43 -4.83 -5.81
N THR A 84 -6.05 -3.70 -6.40
CA THR A 84 -4.68 -3.42 -6.84
C THR A 84 -4.19 -2.08 -6.30
N PHE A 85 -2.87 -1.97 -6.09
CA PHE A 85 -2.23 -0.76 -5.56
C PHE A 85 -1.09 -0.28 -6.47
N GLN A 86 -1.03 1.03 -6.66
CA GLN A 86 -0.01 1.74 -7.44
C GLN A 86 0.82 2.60 -6.49
N LYS A 87 2.14 2.59 -6.64
CA LYS A 87 3.07 3.42 -5.87
C LYS A 87 3.29 4.76 -6.57
#